data_AF-A0A822A2H0-F1
#
_entry.id   AF-A0A822A2H0-F1
#
_cell.length_a   1.000
_cell.length_b   1.000
_cell.length_c   1.000
_cell.angle_alpha   90.00
_cell.angle_beta   90.00
_cell.angle_gamma   90.00
#
_symmetry.space_group_name_H-M   'P 1'
#
loop_
_entity.id
_entity.type
_entity.pdbx_description
1 polymer ?
#
loop_
_entity_poly.entity_id
_entity_poly.type
_entity_poly.pdbx_seq_one_letter_code
_entity_poly.pdbx_strand_id
1 'polypeptide(L)'
;MNTPNFEQPFILELDASYASRTLSTAERNYGATEREALAIVWATKHFRPYLEGNKIYVRSDCKALEWMRTAKDVTGRLARWA
;
A
#
# COMPACT_ATOMS: atom_id res chain seq x y z
N MET A 1 5.47 42.11 21.13
CA MET A 1 6.17 40.81 20.99
C MET A 1 5.09 39.73 20.98
N ASN A 2 4.64 39.32 19.79
CA ASN A 2 3.69 38.22 19.62
C ASN A 2 4.49 36.98 19.23
N THR A 3 4.53 35.99 20.12
CA THR A 3 5.02 34.65 19.81
C THR A 3 3.93 33.91 19.02
N PRO A 4 4.18 33.43 17.80
CA PRO A 4 3.20 32.60 17.10
C PRO A 4 3.09 31.25 17.81
N ASN A 5 1.85 30.92 18.21
CA ASN A 5 1.46 29.63 18.78
C ASN A 5 1.58 28.54 17.70
N PHE A 6 2.63 27.74 17.76
CA PHE A 6 2.79 26.54 16.94
C PHE A 6 2.11 25.34 17.63
N GLU A 7 0.78 25.40 17.75
CA GLU A 7 -0.10 24.26 18.06
C GLU A 7 -0.42 23.50 16.76
N GLN A 8 0.61 22.98 16.08
CA GLN A 8 0.41 21.99 15.03
C GLN A 8 1.02 20.68 15.54
N PRO A 9 0.28 19.57 15.54
CA PRO A 9 0.85 18.30 15.95
C PRO A 9 2.03 18.01 15.01
N PHE A 10 3.22 17.95 15.59
CA PHE A 10 4.40 17.42 14.95
C PHE A 10 4.08 15.95 14.63
N ILE A 11 3.54 15.70 13.45
CA ILE A 11 3.58 14.34 12.91
C ILE A 11 5.07 14.08 12.74
N LEU A 12 5.65 13.32 13.66
CA LEU A 12 6.98 12.75 13.46
C LEU A 12 6.82 11.82 12.24
N GLU A 13 7.05 12.36 11.05
CA GLU A 13 7.22 11.58 9.83
C GLU A 13 8.54 10.82 9.97
N LEU A 14 8.47 9.75 10.77
CA LEU A 14 9.55 8.82 11.04
C LEU A 14 9.91 8.15 9.70
N ASP A 15 11.13 8.40 9.22
CA ASP A 15 11.85 7.73 8.13
C ASP A 15 10.97 7.06 7.05
N ALA A 16 10.49 7.87 6.10
CA ALA A 16 9.73 7.38 4.97
C ALA A 16 10.65 6.69 3.94
N SER A 17 10.84 5.38 4.07
CA SER A 17 11.52 4.58 3.05
C SER A 17 10.65 4.46 1.80
N TYR A 18 11.13 4.96 0.65
CA TYR A 18 10.44 4.85 -0.63
C TYR A 18 10.92 3.61 -1.40
N ALA A 19 9.98 2.85 -1.98
CA ALA A 19 10.29 1.72 -2.85
C ALA A 19 9.41 1.75 -4.09
N SER A 20 10.03 1.52 -5.25
CA SER A 20 9.34 1.39 -6.52
C SER A 20 9.84 0.17 -7.28
N ARG A 21 8.98 -0.42 -8.10
CA ARG A 21 9.30 -1.60 -8.91
C ARG A 21 8.76 -1.43 -10.32
N THR A 22 9.56 -1.83 -11.31
CA THR A 22 9.12 -1.91 -12.70
C THR A 22 8.26 -3.16 -12.92
N LEU A 23 7.14 -2.98 -13.61
CA LEU A 23 6.25 -4.08 -14.02
C LEU A 23 6.89 -4.87 -15.16
N SER A 24 6.88 -6.20 -15.02
CA SER A 24 7.26 -7.16 -16.07
C SER A 24 6.31 -7.08 -17.27
N THR A 25 6.75 -7.54 -18.44
CA THR A 25 5.95 -7.53 -19.67
C THR A 25 4.58 -8.20 -19.50
N ALA A 26 4.50 -9.27 -18.70
CA ALA A 26 3.22 -9.91 -18.40
C ALA A 26 2.33 -9.06 -17.47
N GLU A 27 2.92 -8.39 -16.48
CA GLU A 27 2.22 -7.55 -15.49
C GLU A 27 1.74 -6.22 -16.09
N ARG A 28 2.41 -5.73 -17.15
CA ARG A 28 1.99 -4.54 -17.91
C ARG A 28 0.64 -4.71 -18.60
N ASN A 29 0.28 -5.94 -18.94
CA ASN A 29 -1.02 -6.24 -19.55
C ASN A 29 -2.17 -6.31 -18.53
N TYR A 30 -1.89 -6.13 -17.23
CA TYR A 30 -2.91 -6.22 -16.19
C TYR A 30 -3.74 -4.93 -16.11
N GLY A 31 -4.99 -5.07 -15.69
CA GLY A 31 -5.85 -3.92 -15.42
C GLY A 31 -5.26 -3.00 -14.35
N ALA A 32 -5.66 -1.73 -14.32
CA ALA A 32 -5.15 -0.76 -13.35
C ALA A 32 -5.29 -1.27 -11.90
N THR A 33 -6.46 -1.83 -11.56
CA THR A 33 -6.75 -2.45 -10.26
C THR A 33 -5.80 -3.61 -9.92
N GLU A 34 -5.52 -4.50 -10.87
CA GLU A 34 -4.62 -5.64 -10.65
C GLU A 34 -3.18 -5.19 -10.43
N ARG A 35 -2.76 -4.11 -11.11
CA ARG A 35 -1.43 -3.52 -10.93
C ARG A 35 -1.27 -2.85 -9.57
N GLU A 36 -2.30 -2.12 -9.11
CA GLU A 36 -2.36 -1.55 -7.76
C GLU A 36 -2.30 -2.65 -6.68
N ALA A 37 -3.08 -3.72 -6.85
CA ALA A 37 -3.06 -4.89 -5.97
C ALA A 37 -1.66 -5.51 -5.86
N LEU A 38 -1.04 -5.74 -7.02
CA LEU A 38 0.29 -6.31 -7.12
C LEU A 38 1.35 -5.40 -6.48
N ALA A 39 1.22 -4.09 -6.64
CA ALA A 39 2.10 -3.12 -6.02
C ALA A 39 2.04 -3.21 -4.49
N ILE A 40 0.84 -3.34 -3.91
CA ILE A 40 0.67 -3.49 -2.46
C ILE A 40 1.25 -4.83 -1.98
N VAL A 41 0.97 -5.93 -2.66
CA VAL A 41 1.52 -7.26 -2.32
C VAL A 41 3.04 -7.27 -2.40
N TRP A 42 3.61 -6.55 -3.35
CA TRP A 42 5.05 -6.40 -3.45
C TRP A 42 5.62 -5.52 -2.34
N ALA A 43 4.97 -4.38 -2.05
CA ALA A 43 5.37 -3.47 -0.98
C ALA A 43 5.32 -4.14 0.39
N THR A 44 4.28 -4.94 0.69
CA THR A 44 4.19 -5.66 1.96
C THR A 44 5.30 -6.71 2.11
N LYS A 45 5.72 -7.34 1.01
CA LYS A 45 6.88 -8.25 1.00
C LYS A 45 8.20 -7.51 1.15
N HIS A 46 8.36 -6.37 0.47
CA HIS A 46 9.57 -5.56 0.52
C HIS A 46 9.81 -4.97 1.91
N PHE A 47 8.75 -4.44 2.52
CA PHE A 47 8.78 -3.85 3.85
C PHE A 47 8.43 -4.86 4.95
N ARG A 48 8.42 -6.16 4.66
CA ARG A 48 8.13 -7.21 5.64
C ARG A 48 8.85 -7.02 6.99
N PRO A 49 10.16 -6.76 7.06
CA PRO A 49 10.84 -6.57 8.35
C PRO A 49 10.33 -5.36 9.17
N TYR A 50 9.70 -4.37 8.52
CA TYR A 50 9.13 -3.18 9.16
C TYR A 50 7.65 -3.34 9.51
N LEU A 51 6.93 -4.14 8.71
CA LEU A 51 5.48 -4.33 8.84
C LEU A 51 5.12 -5.51 9.75
N GLU A 52 6.02 -6.48 9.91
CA GLU A 52 5.78 -7.69 10.71
C GLU A 52 5.56 -7.31 12.19
N GLY A 53 4.38 -7.64 12.73
CA GLY A 53 3.99 -7.36 14.12
C GLY A 53 3.22 -6.06 14.35
N ASN A 54 3.10 -5.20 13.33
CA ASN A 54 2.40 -3.91 13.45
C ASN A 54 1.13 -3.86 12.59
N LYS A 55 0.11 -3.11 13.03
CA LYS A 55 -1.06 -2.81 12.20
C LYS A 55 -0.67 -1.78 11.16
N ILE A 56 -0.81 -2.14 9.89
CA ILE A 56 -0.44 -1.29 8.76
C ILE A 56 -1.69 -0.65 8.16
N TYR A 57 -1.58 0.63 7.80
CA TYR A 57 -2.62 1.36 7.07
C TYR A 57 -2.11 1.65 5.67
N VAL A 58 -2.68 0.97 4.67
CA VAL A 58 -2.36 1.21 3.26
C VAL A 58 -3.36 2.20 2.68
N ARG A 59 -2.88 3.33 2.15
CA ARG A 59 -3.69 4.28 1.37
C ARG A 59 -3.37 4.08 -0.11
N SER A 60 -4.38 3.77 -0.91
CA SER A 60 -4.33 3.76 -2.37
C SER A 60 -5.57 4.49 -2.89
N ASP A 61 -5.45 5.15 -4.03
CA ASP A 61 -6.56 5.82 -4.73
C ASP A 61 -7.50 4.82 -5.43
N CYS A 62 -7.13 3.54 -5.48
CA CYS A 62 -7.93 2.50 -6.11
C CYS A 62 -9.02 1.96 -5.18
N LYS A 63 -10.27 2.43 -5.36
CA LYS A 63 -11.47 1.91 -4.66
C LYS A 63 -11.70 0.40 -4.82
N ALA A 64 -11.14 -0.21 -5.88
CA ALA A 64 -11.29 -1.64 -6.10
C ALA A 64 -10.49 -2.50 -5.10
N LEU A 65 -9.55 -1.90 -4.35
CA LEU A 65 -8.90 -2.56 -3.21
C LEU A 65 -9.83 -2.71 -2.01
N GLU A 66 -10.79 -1.79 -1.83
CA GLU A 66 -11.82 -1.92 -0.79
C GLU A 66 -12.70 -3.15 -1.05
N TRP A 67 -13.00 -3.42 -2.33
CA TRP A 67 -13.69 -4.64 -2.76
C TRP A 67 -12.87 -5.89 -2.46
N MET A 68 -11.55 -5.85 -2.63
CA MET A 68 -10.65 -6.96 -2.35
C MET A 68 -10.66 -7.38 -0.88
N ARG A 69 -10.76 -6.43 0.05
CA ARG A 69 -10.89 -6.70 1.50
C ARG A 69 -12.20 -7.41 1.86
N THR A 70 -13.23 -7.23 1.05
CA THR A 70 -14.60 -7.70 1.30
C THR A 70 -14.96 -8.93 0.46
N ALA A 71 -14.21 -9.18 -0.62
CA ALA A 71 -14.39 -10.31 -1.52
C ALA A 71 -14.01 -11.62 -0.80
N LYS A 72 -15.04 -12.36 -0.37
CA LYS A 72 -14.91 -13.67 0.28
C LYS A 72 -14.48 -14.78 -0.69
N ASP A 73 -14.62 -14.55 -1.98
CA ASP A 73 -14.29 -15.45 -3.08
C ASP A 73 -13.31 -14.74 -4.03
N VAL A 74 -12.09 -14.52 -3.55
CA VAL A 74 -11.02 -14.03 -4.40
C VAL A 74 -10.65 -15.18 -5.34
N THR A 75 -10.99 -15.08 -6.62
CA THR A 75 -10.71 -16.13 -7.61
C THR A 75 -9.51 -15.76 -8.48
N GLY A 76 -8.73 -16.77 -8.90
CA GLY A 76 -7.59 -16.58 -9.80
C GLY A 76 -6.33 -16.03 -9.13
N ARG A 77 -5.62 -15.11 -9.82
CA ARG A 77 -4.31 -14.59 -9.39
C ARG A 77 -4.35 -13.81 -8.07
N LEU A 78 -5.47 -13.14 -7.79
CA LEU A 78 -5.68 -12.38 -6.56
C LEU A 78 -5.81 -13.31 -5.34
N ALA A 79 -6.42 -14.48 -5.49
CA ALA A 79 -6.47 -15.52 -4.45
C ALA A 79 -5.07 -15.97 -4.01
N ARG A 80 -4.14 -16.03 -4.97
CA ARG A 80 -2.75 -16.44 -4.74
C ARG A 80 -1.92 -15.36 -4.02
N TRP A 81 -2.47 -14.15 -3.91
CA TRP A 81 -1.84 -13.01 -3.26
C TRP A 81 -2.55 -12.57 -1.97
N ALA A 82 -3.73 -13.13 -1.69
CA ALA A 82 -4.49 -12.93 -0.46
C ALA A 82 -3.85 -13.62 0.74
#